data_AF-A0A7Y9MS15-F1
#
_entry.id   AF-A0A7Y9MS15-F1
#
_cell.length_a   1.000
_cell.length_b   1.000
_cell.length_c   1.000
_cell.angle_alpha   90.00
_cell.angle_beta   90.00
_cell.angle_gamma   90.00
#
_symmetry.space_group_name_H-M   'P 1'
#
loop_
_entity.id
_entity.type
_entity.pdbx_description
1 polymer ?
#
loop_
_entity_poly.entity_id
_entity_poly.type
_entity_poly.pdbx_seq_one_letter_code
_entity_poly.pdbx_strand_id
1 'polypeptide(L)' 'MDAETRQRRIEQLAHEIWEAEGRPDGRAARHWAMAERLVDAEARADPQDHSLSPAGNGPATS' A
#
# COMPACT_ATOMS: atom_id res chain seq x y z
N MET A 1 -2.55 -3.12 -7.02
CA MET A 1 -2.26 -1.87 -6.27
C MET A 1 -1.79 -0.78 -7.22
N ASP A 2 -2.46 0.38 -7.22
CA ASP A 2 -2.01 1.58 -7.96
C ASP A 2 -0.71 2.14 -7.36
N ALA A 3 0.09 2.84 -8.16
CA ALA A 3 1.35 3.43 -7.72
C ALA A 3 1.18 4.45 -6.59
N GLU A 4 0.09 5.24 -6.61
CA GLU A 4 -0.22 6.21 -5.56
C GLU A 4 -0.61 5.52 -4.25
N THR A 5 -1.48 4.51 -4.32
CA THR A 5 -1.87 3.67 -3.18
C THR A 5 -0.66 2.96 -2.57
N ARG A 6 0.25 2.46 -3.41
CA ARG A 6 1.51 1.84 -2.98
C ARG A 6 2.39 2.84 -2.21
N GLN A 7 2.57 4.05 -2.73
CA GLN A 7 3.38 5.08 -2.08
C GLN A 7 2.83 5.46 -0.71
N ARG A 8 1.51 5.69 -0.61
CA ARG A 8 0.83 5.99 0.67
C ARG A 8 1.01 4.89 1.71
N ARG A 9 0.92 3.62 1.27
CA ARG A 9 1.15 2.44 2.13
C ARG A 9 2.59 2.40 2.64
N ILE A 10 3.57 2.70 1.79
CA ILE A 10 4.98 2.74 2.18
C ILE A 10 5.23 3.82 3.23
N GLU A 11 4.68 5.02 3.04
CA GLU A 11 4.79 6.13 4.00
C GLU A 11 4.24 5.76 5.37
N GLN A 12 3.04 5.17 5.39
CA GLN A 12 2.37 4.76 6.61
C GLN A 12 3.16 3.67 7.34
N LEU A 13 3.60 2.62 6.63
CA LEU A 13 4.38 1.54 7.23
C LEU A 13 5.73 2.03 7.76
N ALA A 14 6.41 2.92 7.03
CA ALA A 14 7.68 3.46 7.47
C ALA A 14 7.54 4.26 8.77
N HIS A 15 6.42 4.97 8.94
CA HIS A 15 6.09 5.67 10.18
C HIS A 15 5.80 4.69 11.32
N GLU A 16 4.98 3.67 11.08
CA GLU A 16 4.64 2.64 12.08
C GLU A 16 5.88 1.89 12.58
N ILE A 17 6.79 1.51 11.66
CA ILE A 17 8.07 0.86 12.02
C ILE A 17 8.92 1.81 12.88
N TRP A 18 9.01 3.09 12.49
CA TRP A 18 9.76 4.09 13.24
C TRP A 18 9.18 4.31 14.64
N GLU A 19 7.86 4.40 14.78
CA GLU A 19 7.19 4.53 16.07
C GLU A 19 7.39 3.29 16.95
N ALA A 20 7.27 2.09 16.38
CA ALA A 20 7.49 0.82 17.08
C ALA A 20 8.94 0.65 17.56
N GLU A 21 9.92 1.17 16.82
CA GLU A 21 11.33 1.19 17.23
C GLU A 21 11.66 2.30 18.26
N GLY A 22 10.68 3.10 18.68
CA GLY A 22 10.88 4.16 19.67
C GLY A 22 11.42 5.47 19.07
N ARG A 23 11.14 5.70 17.79
CA ARG A 23 11.47 6.92 17.05
C ARG A 23 12.97 7.24 16.94
N PRO A 24 13.83 6.28 16.54
CA PRO A 24 15.26 6.54 16.43
C PRO A 24 15.56 7.50 15.27
N ASP A 25 16.40 8.51 15.54
CA ASP A 25 16.90 9.43 14.53
C ASP A 25 17.92 8.76 13.61
N GLY A 26 18.03 9.26 12.37
CA GLY A 26 19.03 8.82 11.39
C GLY A 26 18.79 7.44 10.76
N ARG A 27 17.69 6.75 11.09
CA ARG A 27 17.35 5.43 10.55
C ARG A 27 16.20 5.42 9.53
N ALA A 28 15.71 6.59 9.13
CA ALA A 28 14.59 6.75 8.20
C ALA A 28 14.73 5.91 6.92
N ALA A 29 15.91 5.89 6.29
CA ALA A 29 16.17 5.11 5.08
C ALA A 29 16.01 3.59 5.29
N ARG A 30 16.39 3.08 6.48
CA ARG A 30 16.23 1.67 6.83
C ARG A 30 14.77 1.31 7.01
N HIS A 31 13.99 2.15 7.70
CA HIS A 31 12.56 1.93 7.90
C HIS A 31 11.81 2.00 6.56
N TRP A 32 12.17 2.96 5.71
CA TRP A 32 11.61 3.09 4.37
C TRP A 32 11.86 1.86 3.49
N ALA A 33 13.10 1.37 3.44
CA ALA A 33 13.44 0.16 2.70
C ALA A 33 12.72 -1.09 3.25
N MET A 34 12.45 -1.15 4.55
CA MET A 34 11.65 -2.22 5.16
C MET A 34 10.17 -2.12 4.76
N ALA A 35 9.61 -0.92 4.80
CA ALA A 35 8.24 -0.64 4.36
C ALA A 35 8.02 -1.00 2.88
N GLU A 36 8.94 -0.60 2.01
CA GLU A 36 8.89 -0.94 0.58
C GLU A 36 8.85 -2.45 0.33
N ARG A 37 9.66 -3.22 1.08
CA ARG A 37 9.69 -4.68 0.98
C ARG A 37 8.39 -5.32 1.44
N LEU A 38 7.79 -4.81 2.51
CA LEU A 38 6.52 -5.32 3.04
C LEU A 38 5.37 -5.04 2.08
N VAL A 39 5.29 -3.82 1.53
CA VAL A 39 4.26 -3.46 0.55
C VAL A 39 4.45 -4.23 -0.77
N ASP A 40 5.69 -4.43 -1.23
CA ASP A 40 5.97 -5.26 -2.41
C ASP A 40 5.59 -6.73 -2.19
N ALA A 41 5.82 -7.27 -0.98
CA ALA A 41 5.38 -8.61 -0.62
C ALA A 41 3.85 -8.72 -0.58
N GLU A 42 3.16 -7.73 -0.02
CA GLU A 42 1.68 -7.68 0.03
C GLU A 42 1.09 -7.60 -1.38
N ALA A 43 1.63 -6.75 -2.25
CA ALA A 43 1.20 -6.63 -3.64
C ALA A 43 1.44 -7.91 -4.48
N ARG A 44 2.43 -8.74 -4.09
CA ARG A 44 2.68 -10.05 -4.71
C ARG A 44 1.79 -11.15 -4.14
N ALA A 45 1.46 -11.08 -2.86
CA ALA A 45 0.59 -12.03 -2.18
C ALA A 45 -0.89 -11.82 -2.55
N ASP A 46 -1.28 -10.58 -2.85
CA ASP A 46 -2.61 -10.22 -3.34
C ASP A 46 -2.54 -9.68 -4.79
N PRO A 47 -2.56 -10.56 -5.80
CA PRO A 47 -2.69 -10.17 -7.20
C PRO A 47 -4.15 -9.83 -7.59
N GLN A 48 -5.09 -9.76 -6.64
CA GLN A 48 -6.54 -9.85 -6.90
C GLN A 48 -7.33 -8.62 -6.42
N ASP A 49 -6.80 -7.40 -6.52
CA ASP A 49 -7.60 -6.22 -6.20
C ASP A 49 -7.42 -5.03 -7.14
N HIS A 50 -7.56 -5.30 -8.45
CA HIS A 50 -7.88 -4.24 -9.42
C HIS A 50 -8.92 -4.66 -10.46
N SER A 51 -9.67 -5.74 -10.23
CA SER A 51 -10.91 -6.01 -10.98
C SER A 51 -12.10 -5.27 -10.35
N LEU A 52 -11.97 -3.96 -10.15
CA LEU A 52 -13.15 -3.11 -10.21
C LEU A 52 -13.56 -3.01 -11.67
N SER A 53 -14.31 -4.02 -12.13
CA SER A 53 -15.20 -3.84 -13.27
C SER A 53 -16.12 -2.65 -12.96
N PRO A 54 -16.14 -1.58 -13.75
CA PRO A 54 -17.33 -0.74 -13.83
C PRO A 54 -18.32 -1.47 -14.74
N ALA A 55 -18.78 -2.65 -14.33
CA ALA A 55 -19.85 -3.35 -15.04
C ALA A 55 -21.15 -2.60 -14.74
N GLY A 56 -21.48 -1.70 -15.65
CA GLY A 56 -22.77 -1.02 -15.69
C GLY A 56 -23.91 -2.02 -15.55
N ASN A 57 -24.80 -1.73 -14.61
CA ASN A 57 -26.16 -2.26 -14.60
C ASN A 57 -27.08 -1.09 -14.32
N GLY A 58 -27.25 -0.24 -15.33
CA GLY A 58 -28.55 0.36 -15.56
C GLY A 58 -29.27 -0.49 -16.59
N PRO A 59 -30.42 -1.09 -16.28
CA PRO A 59 -31.45 -1.27 -17.28
C PRO A 59 -32.41 -0.08 -17.19
N ALA A 60 -32.26 0.85 -18.13
CA ALA A 60 -33.40 1.63 -18.58
C ALA A 60 -34.21 0.73 -19.52
N THR A 61 -35.46 0.40 -19.18
CA THR A 61 -36.53 0.07 -20.14
C THR A 61 -37.91 0.08 -19.48
N SER A 62 -38.79 0.90 -20.06
CA SER A 62 -40.27 0.95 -20.05
C SER A 62 -41.06 1.30 -18.79
#